data_AF-A0AAD5KUS0-F1
#
_entry.id   AF-A0AAD5KUS0-F1
#
_cell.length_a   1.000
_cell.length_b   1.000
_cell.length_c   1.000
_cell.angle_alpha   90.00
_cell.angle_beta   90.00
_cell.angle_gamma   90.00
#
_symmetry.space_group_name_H-M   'P 1'
#
loop_
_entity.id
_entity.type
_entity.pdbx_description
1 polymer ?
#
loop_
_entity_poly.entity_id
_entity_poly.type
_entity_poly.pdbx_seq_one_letter_code
_entity_poly.pdbx_strand_id
1 'polypeptide(L)' 'MEQLRNVLFPSLICSAVKSGDLSKIESLEKYGANLSAGDVDGRTPLHAAASEGRLAVVEFLLGSGASVHSRDRQEILR' A
#
# COMPACT_ATOMS: atom_id res chain seq x y z
N MET A 1 -14.69 -13.31 9.78
CA MET A 1 -13.79 -13.34 8.60
C MET A 1 -13.37 -11.95 8.12
N GLU A 2 -14.25 -10.95 8.06
CA GLU A 2 -13.90 -9.56 7.65
C GLU A 2 -12.95 -8.82 8.61
N GLN A 3 -13.15 -8.94 9.93
CA GLN A 3 -12.26 -8.28 10.92
C GLN A 3 -10.80 -8.73 10.80
N LEU A 4 -10.57 -10.02 10.52
CA LEU A 4 -9.21 -10.54 10.34
C LEU A 4 -8.55 -9.95 9.07
N ARG A 5 -9.36 -9.76 8.02
CA ARG A 5 -8.95 -9.19 6.74
C ARG A 5 -8.48 -7.73 6.88
N ASN A 6 -9.23 -6.92 7.62
CA ASN A 6 -8.95 -5.50 7.84
C ASN A 6 -7.73 -5.26 8.75
N VAL A 7 -7.37 -6.22 9.60
CA VAL A 7 -6.21 -6.12 10.50
C VAL A 7 -4.94 -6.68 9.85
N LEU A 8 -5.04 -7.81 9.14
CA LEU A 8 -3.86 -8.48 8.58
C LEU A 8 -3.36 -7.86 7.28
N PHE A 9 -4.26 -7.51 6.35
CA PHE A 9 -3.83 -7.09 5.01
C PHE A 9 -2.99 -5.82 4.96
N PRO A 10 -3.26 -4.76 5.75
CA PRO A 10 -2.43 -3.56 5.71
C PRO A 10 -0.96 -3.85 6.06
N SER A 11 -0.72 -4.65 7.11
CA SER A 11 0.65 -5.02 7.52
C SER A 11 1.35 -5.92 6.51
N LEU A 12 0.63 -6.87 5.91
CA LEU A 12 1.15 -7.76 4.87
C LEU A 12 1.50 -7.02 3.58
N ILE A 13 0.64 -6.10 3.12
CA ILE A 13 0.92 -5.27 1.94
C ILE A 13 2.15 -4.39 2.21
N CYS A 14 2.21 -3.69 3.35
CA CYS A 14 3.35 -2.85 3.68
C CYS A 14 4.67 -3.62 3.70
N SER A 15 4.69 -4.84 4.24
CA SER A 15 5.89 -5.69 4.22
C SER A 15 6.29 -6.07 2.79
N ALA A 16 5.34 -6.53 1.96
CA ALA A 16 5.60 -6.93 0.58
C ALA A 16 6.06 -5.74 -0.29
N VAL A 17 5.46 -4.57 -0.09
CA VAL A 17 5.84 -3.32 -0.76
C VAL A 17 7.27 -2.93 -0.40
N LYS A 18 7.62 -2.91 0.90
CA LYS A 18 8.97 -2.54 1.35
C LYS A 18 10.03 -3.49 0.79
N SER A 19 9.73 -4.78 0.68
CA SER A 19 10.63 -5.77 0.07
C SER A 19 10.65 -5.74 -1.46
N GLY A 20 9.69 -5.09 -2.12
CA GLY A 20 9.56 -5.10 -3.58
C GLY A 20 8.96 -6.39 -4.15
N ASP A 21 8.25 -7.18 -3.34
CA ASP A 21 7.73 -8.49 -3.70
C ASP A 21 6.39 -8.37 -4.45
N LEU A 22 6.47 -8.11 -5.76
CA LEU A 22 5.31 -7.94 -6.63
C LEU A 22 4.38 -9.15 -6.65
N SER A 23 4.92 -10.37 -6.72
CA SER A 23 4.13 -11.60 -6.75
C SER A 23 3.26 -11.76 -5.49
N LYS A 24 3.78 -11.34 -4.34
CA LYS A 24 3.01 -11.31 -3.10
C LYS A 24 1.96 -10.21 -3.08
N ILE A 25 2.26 -9.03 -3.65
CA ILE A 25 1.29 -7.92 -3.78
C ILE A 25 0.11 -8.35 -4.67
N GLU A 26 0.39 -8.92 -5.85
CA GLU A 26 -0.63 -9.46 -6.76
C GLU A 26 -1.49 -10.54 -6.09
N SER A 27 -0.85 -11.43 -5.33
CA SER A 27 -1.57 -12.47 -4.59
C SER A 27 -2.52 -11.86 -3.56
N LEU A 28 -2.07 -10.85 -2.82
CA LEU A 28 -2.89 -10.15 -1.82
C LEU A 28 -4.07 -9.42 -2.48
N GLU A 29 -3.85 -8.73 -3.61
CA GLU A 29 -4.91 -8.10 -4.40
C GLU A 29 -5.97 -9.13 -4.82
N LYS A 30 -5.56 -10.30 -5.33
CA LYS A 30 -6.45 -11.39 -5.70
C LYS A 30 -7.29 -11.92 -4.53
N TYR A 31 -6.76 -11.87 -3.30
CA TYR A 31 -7.50 -12.21 -2.08
C TYR A 31 -8.36 -11.05 -1.53
N GLY A 32 -8.46 -9.95 -2.27
CA GLY A 32 -9.28 -8.78 -1.94
C GLY A 32 -8.62 -7.81 -0.97
N ALA A 33 -7.29 -7.75 -0.94
CA ALA A 33 -6.59 -6.75 -0.16
C ALA A 33 -6.69 -5.37 -0.83
N ASN A 34 -7.01 -4.34 -0.04
CA ASN A 34 -7.10 -2.97 -0.54
C ASN A 34 -5.70 -2.34 -0.62
N LEU A 35 -5.16 -2.23 -1.84
CA LEU A 35 -3.84 -1.65 -2.11
C LEU A 35 -3.76 -0.12 -1.89
N SER A 36 -4.90 0.54 -1.67
CA SER A 36 -4.99 1.97 -1.38
C SER A 36 -5.26 2.26 0.11
N ALA A 37 -5.31 1.24 0.96
CA ALA A 37 -5.59 1.42 2.38
C ALA A 37 -4.44 2.16 3.07
N GLY A 38 -4.72 3.36 3.60
CA GLY A 38 -3.78 4.11 4.43
C GLY A 38 -3.72 3.56 5.86
N ASP A 39 -2.58 3.78 6.52
CA ASP A 39 -2.48 3.59 7.98
C ASP A 39 -3.16 4.74 8.75
N VAL A 40 -3.00 4.75 10.08
CA VAL A 40 -3.55 5.79 10.97
C VAL A 40 -3.01 7.20 10.69
N ASP A 41 -1.90 7.31 9.99
CA ASP A 41 -1.29 8.55 9.55
C ASP A 41 -1.61 8.88 8.08
N GLY A 42 -2.48 8.09 7.44
CA GLY A 42 -2.85 8.26 6.03
C GLY A 42 -1.77 7.79 5.06
N ARG A 43 -0.72 7.12 5.53
CA ARG A 43 0.34 6.59 4.65
C ARG A 43 -0.16 5.35 3.94
N THR A 44 -0.22 5.44 2.63
CA THR A 44 -0.64 4.35 1.74
C THR A 44 0.55 3.46 1.36
N PRO A 45 0.30 2.25 0.81
CA PRO A 45 1.31 1.43 0.18
C PRO A 45 2.18 2.21 -0.82
N LEU A 46 1.60 3.18 -1.54
CA LEU A 46 2.35 4.01 -2.48
C LEU A 46 3.40 4.91 -1.78
N HIS A 47 3.10 5.43 -0.58
CA HIS A 47 4.09 6.17 0.22
C HIS A 47 5.27 5.28 0.60
N ALA A 48 5.02 4.05 1.03
CA ALA A 48 6.06 3.10 1.37
C ALA A 48 6.90 2.72 0.14
N ALA A 49 6.26 2.44 -0.99
CA ALA A 49 6.96 2.09 -2.24
C ALA A 49 7.88 3.23 -2.71
N ALA A 50 7.40 4.48 -2.66
CA ALA A 50 8.16 5.66 -3.03
C ALA A 50 9.33 5.91 -2.06
N SER A 51 9.10 5.80 -0.75
CA SER A 51 10.13 5.97 0.28
C SER A 51 11.25 4.94 0.18
N GLU A 52 10.94 3.72 -0.27
CA GLU A 52 11.90 2.61 -0.41
C GLU A 52 12.50 2.52 -1.82
N GLY A 53 12.15 3.43 -2.74
CA GLY A 53 12.65 3.45 -4.12
C GLY A 53 12.20 2.26 -4.97
N ARG A 54 11.06 1.64 -4.66
CA ARG A 54 10.56 0.44 -5.34
C ARG A 54 9.79 0.80 -6.61
N LEU A 55 10.50 1.20 -7.66
CA LEU A 55 9.90 1.70 -8.91
C LEU A 55 8.84 0.75 -9.49
N ALA A 56 9.15 -0.54 -9.64
CA ALA A 56 8.20 -1.50 -10.21
C ALA A 56 6.92 -1.66 -9.35
N VAL A 57 7.05 -1.53 -8.03
CA VAL A 57 5.88 -1.54 -7.12
C VAL A 57 5.09 -0.25 -7.23
N VAL A 58 5.75 0.91 -7.40
CA VAL A 58 5.08 2.19 -7.64
C VAL A 58 4.24 2.11 -8.92
N GLU A 59 4.82 1.65 -10.03
CA GLU A 59 4.12 1.49 -11.30
C GLU A 59 2.94 0.54 -11.18
N PHE A 60 3.13 -0.60 -10.51
CA PHE A 60 2.07 -1.56 -10.26
C PHE A 60 0.91 -0.95 -9.46
N LEU A 61 1.19 -0.30 -8.32
CA LEU A 61 0.17 0.30 -7.46
C LEU A 61 -0.62 1.40 -8.19
N LEU A 62 0.05 2.22 -9.00
CA LEU A 62 -0.59 3.22 -9.84
C LEU A 62 -1.49 2.57 -10.92
N GLY A 63 -1.02 1.47 -11.53
CA GLY A 63 -1.80 0.67 -12.48
C GLY A 63 -3.06 0.05 -11.85
N SER A 64 -2.99 -0.33 -10.57
CA SER A 64 -4.14 -0.80 -9.76
C SER A 64 -5.04 0.33 -9.23
N GLY A 65 -4.83 1.58 -9.67
CA GLY A 65 -5.69 2.72 -9.33
C GLY A 65 -5.38 3.39 -7.99
N ALA A 66 -4.20 3.15 -7.39
CA ALA A 66 -3.76 3.93 -6.25
C ALA A 66 -3.57 5.40 -6.63
N SER A 67 -4.03 6.32 -5.77
CA SER A 67 -3.89 7.76 -6.02
C SER A 67 -2.48 8.23 -5.68
N VAL A 68 -1.81 8.87 -6.65
CA VAL A 68 -0.54 9.58 -6.43
C VAL A 68 -0.71 10.82 -5.55
N HIS A 69 -1.93 11.31 -5.38
CA HIS A 69 -2.26 12.51 -4.60
C HIS A 69 -2.71 12.20 -3.17
N SER A 70 -2.61 10.95 -2.72
CA SER A 70 -2.86 10.61 -1.32
C SER A 70 -1.91 11.42 -0.41
N ARG A 71 -2.48 12.15 0.55
CA ARG A 71 -1.74 12.98 1.51
C ARG A 71 -1.64 12.24 2.83
N ASP A 72 -0.46 12.17 3.40
CA ASP A 72 -0.29 11.72 4.79
C ASP A 72 -0.53 12.87 5.78
N ARG A 73 -0.58 12.56 7.07
CA ARG A 73 -0.80 13.52 8.15
C ARG A 73 0.29 14.60 8.21
N GLN A 74 1.50 14.34 7.71
CA GLN A 74 2.57 15.34 7.74
C GLN A 74 2.29 16.53 6.83
N GLU A 75 1.53 16.32 5.76
CA GLU A 75 1.21 17.37 4.80
C GLU A 75 0.00 18.23 5.22
N ILE A 76 -0.80 17.78 6.19
CA ILE A 76 -1.99 18.51 6.68
C ILE A 76 -1.61 19.54 7.76
N LEU A 77 -0.48 19.34 8.44
CA LEU A 77 -0.02 20.18 9.54
C LEU A 77 0.96 21.30 9.11
N ARG A 78 1.10 21.54 7.80
CA ARG A 78 1.94 22.61 7.24
C ARG A 78 1.06 23.76 6.78
#